data_AF-A0A962VGJ0-F1
#
_entry.id   AF-A0A962VGJ0-F1
#
_cell.length_a   1.000
_cell.length_b   1.000
_cell.length_c   1.000
_cell.angle_alpha   90.00
_cell.angle_beta   90.00
_cell.angle_gamma   90.00
#
_symmetry.space_group_name_H-M   'P 1'
#
loop_
_entity.id
_entity.type
_entity.pdbx_description
1 polymer ?
#
loop_
_entity_poly.entity_id
_entity_poly.type
_entity_poly.pdbx_seq_one_letter_code
_entity_poly.pdbx_strand_id
1 'polypeptide(L)' 'MDYISTRGGLAPTQFTDILLGGLAPDGGLTVPAAFPVLDPEELASWRGLDYRQLAYQIISQFATDIPADTLRELID' A
#
# COMPACT_ATOMS: atom_id res chain seq x y z
N MET A 1 0.80 7.95 1.21
CA MET A 1 1.07 7.60 -0.20
C MET A 1 -0.21 7.91 -0.94
N ASP A 2 -0.10 8.60 -2.07
CA ASP A 2 -1.30 8.95 -2.83
C ASP A 2 -1.71 7.86 -3.81
N TYR A 3 -3.02 7.65 -3.91
CA TYR A 3 -3.70 6.82 -4.88
C TYR A 3 -4.45 7.69 -5.89
N ILE A 4 -4.45 7.24 -7.14
CA ILE A 4 -5.09 7.91 -8.29
C ILE A 4 -5.97 6.93 -9.05
N SER A 5 -6.91 7.45 -9.82
CA SER A 5 -7.68 6.63 -10.77
C SER A 5 -6.87 6.40 -12.04
N THR A 6 -6.96 5.20 -12.61
CA THR A 6 -6.47 4.88 -13.95
C THR A 6 -7.11 5.72 -15.07
N ARG A 7 -8.18 6.46 -14.78
CA ARG A 7 -8.85 7.38 -15.71
C ARG A 7 -8.70 8.87 -15.34
N GLY A 8 -7.98 9.18 -14.25
CA GLY A 8 -7.62 10.55 -13.86
C GLY A 8 -8.72 11.36 -13.14
N GLY A 9 -9.90 10.79 -12.90
CA GLY A 9 -11.05 11.46 -12.26
C GLY A 9 -11.15 11.29 -10.75
N LEU A 10 -10.03 10.98 -10.07
CA LEU A 10 -9.95 10.87 -8.61
C LEU A 10 -8.91 11.85 -8.09
N ALA A 11 -9.28 12.66 -7.09
CA ALA A 11 -8.33 13.49 -6.36
C ALA A 11 -7.34 12.60 -5.57
N PRO A 12 -6.05 12.95 -5.47
CA PRO A 12 -5.09 12.18 -4.69
C PRO A 12 -5.61 11.88 -3.29
N THR A 13 -5.66 10.59 -2.94
CA THR A 13 -6.34 10.08 -1.74
C THR A 13 -5.49 8.97 -1.09
N GLN A 14 -5.64 8.70 0.22
CA GLN A 14 -4.83 7.70 0.92
C GLN A 14 -5.42 6.27 0.80
N PHE A 15 -4.68 5.27 1.28
CA PHE A 15 -5.03 3.85 1.15
C PHE A 15 -6.34 3.49 1.87
N THR A 16 -6.54 3.97 3.11
CA THR A 16 -7.74 3.62 3.89
C THR A 16 -9.02 4.17 3.26
N ASP A 17 -8.95 5.35 2.62
CA ASP A 17 -10.06 5.99 1.93
C ASP A 17 -10.51 5.22 0.66
N ILE A 18 -9.59 4.55 -0.03
CA ILE A 18 -9.90 3.80 -1.27
C ILE A 18 -10.25 2.33 -1.01
N LEU A 19 -9.91 1.77 0.15
CA LEU A 19 -10.01 0.34 0.45
C LEU A 19 -11.43 -0.24 0.28
N LEU A 20 -12.46 0.54 0.67
CA LEU A 20 -13.86 0.11 0.60
C LEU A 20 -14.62 0.66 -0.61
N GLY A 21 -13.99 1.53 -1.41
CA GLY A 21 -14.63 2.21 -2.54
C GLY A 21 -14.86 1.30 -3.75
N GLY A 22 -14.06 0.23 -3.89
CA GLY A 22 -14.09 -0.65 -5.05
C GLY A 22 -13.59 0.07 -6.31
N LEU A 23 -14.51 0.60 -7.13
CA LEU A 23 -14.16 1.41 -8.31
C LEU A 23 -13.99 2.88 -7.92
N ALA A 24 -13.08 3.57 -8.61
CA ALA A 24 -13.00 5.02 -8.52
C ALA A 24 -14.29 5.70 -9.04
N PRO A 25 -14.59 6.95 -8.65
CA PRO A 25 -15.83 7.65 -9.05
C PRO A 25 -16.05 7.76 -10.56
N ASP A 26 -14.97 7.73 -11.35
CA ASP A 26 -14.98 7.76 -12.82
C ASP A 26 -15.06 6.36 -13.47
N GLY A 27 -15.30 5.32 -12.67
CA GLY A 27 -15.33 3.92 -13.08
C GLY A 27 -13.95 3.33 -13.41
N GLY A 28 -12.87 4.03 -13.07
CA GLY A 28 -11.50 3.50 -13.13
C GLY A 28 -11.14 2.64 -11.92
N LEU A 29 -9.89 2.19 -11.88
CA LEU A 29 -9.31 1.48 -10.73
C LEU A 29 -8.39 2.42 -9.96
N THR A 30 -8.37 2.30 -8.64
CA THR A 30 -7.44 3.03 -7.78
C THR A 30 -6.09 2.33 -7.76
N VAL A 31 -5.04 3.04 -8.14
CA VAL A 31 -3.65 2.57 -8.16
C VAL A 31 -2.76 3.57 -7.43
N PRO A 32 -1.63 3.14 -6.84
CA PRO A 32 -0.68 4.08 -6.26
C PRO A 32 -0.13 5.02 -7.34
N ALA A 33 0.06 6.30 -7.01
CA ALA A 33 0.58 7.30 -7.93
C ALA A 33 2.03 7.00 -8.40
N ALA A 34 2.79 6.26 -7.59
CA ALA A 34 4.11 5.75 -7.91
C ALA A 34 4.32 4.40 -7.20
N PHE A 35 5.17 3.51 -7.72
CA PHE A 35 5.53 2.30 -6.99
C PHE A 35 6.66 2.59 -5.99
N PRO A 36 6.62 2.04 -4.76
CA PRO A 36 7.75 2.10 -3.84
C PRO A 36 8.99 1.47 -4.48
N VAL A 37 10.13 2.15 -4.35
CA VAL A 37 11.41 1.63 -4.82
C VAL A 37 12.17 1.11 -3.62
N LEU A 38 12.52 -0.18 -3.68
CA LEU A 38 13.29 -0.83 -2.62
C LEU A 38 14.78 -0.76 -2.92
N ASP A 39 15.57 -0.47 -1.89
CA ASP A 39 17.01 -0.58 -1.97
C ASP A 39 17.44 -2.06 -2.03
N PRO A 40 18.47 -2.44 -2.82
CA PRO A 40 18.93 -3.82 -2.90
C PRO A 40 19.37 -4.43 -1.56
N GLU A 41 19.96 -3.65 -0.64
CA GLU A 41 20.34 -4.11 0.69
C GLU A 41 19.11 -4.34 1.58
N GLU A 42 18.12 -3.43 1.50
CA GLU A 42 16.83 -3.60 2.16
C GLU A 42 16.14 -4.89 1.70
N LEU A 43 16.03 -5.10 0.39
CA LEU A 43 15.44 -6.31 -0.17
C LEU A 43 16.22 -7.58 0.22
N ALA A 44 17.56 -7.50 0.31
CA ALA A 44 18.38 -8.62 0.78
C ALA A 44 18.10 -8.97 2.24
N SER A 45 17.83 -7.96 3.08
CA SER A 45 17.49 -8.15 4.50
C SER A 45 16.17 -8.92 4.70
N TRP A 46 15.27 -8.87 3.71
CA TRP A 46 13.96 -9.54 3.80
C TRP A 46 14.00 -11.06 3.61
N ARG A 47 15.12 -11.64 3.15
CA ARG A 47 15.24 -13.09 2.88
C ARG A 47 15.01 -13.99 4.09
N GLY A 48 15.27 -13.49 5.30
CA GLY A 48 15.10 -14.24 6.54
C GLY A 48 13.72 -14.12 7.16
N LEU A 49 12.84 -13.32 6.56
CA LEU A 49 11.53 -13.04 7.13
C LEU A 49 10.56 -14.18 6.89
N ASP A 50 9.72 -14.45 7.89
CA ASP A 50 8.54 -15.28 7.70
C ASP A 50 7.47 -14.56 6.87
N TYR A 51 6.37 -15.26 6.58
CA TYR A 51 5.29 -14.71 5.76
C TYR A 51 4.69 -13.42 6.35
N ARG A 52 4.44 -13.37 7.66
CA ARG A 52 3.78 -12.24 8.33
C ARG A 52 4.70 -11.03 8.34
N GLN A 53 5.97 -11.27 8.67
CA GLN A 53 7.01 -10.25 8.64
C GLN A 53 7.18 -9.68 7.24
N LEU A 54 7.24 -10.53 6.21
CA LEU A 54 7.35 -10.10 4.81
C LEU A 54 6.08 -9.36 4.35
N ALA A 55 4.89 -9.84 4.71
CA ALA A 55 3.63 -9.17 4.41
C ALA A 55 3.57 -7.77 5.02
N TYR A 56 4.03 -7.61 6.27
CA TYR A 56 4.15 -6.30 6.90
C TYR A 56 5.13 -5.39 6.13
N GLN A 57 6.31 -5.90 5.76
CA GLN A 57 7.28 -5.10 4.99
C GLN A 57 6.71 -4.63 3.65
N ILE A 58 5.95 -5.48 2.96
CA ILE A 58 5.36 -5.13 1.66
C ILE A 58 4.19 -4.16 1.83
N ILE A 59 3.21 -4.50 2.68
CA ILE A 59 1.95 -3.75 2.80
C ILE A 59 2.19 -2.35 3.39
N SER A 60 3.15 -2.21 4.33
CA SER A 60 3.49 -0.91 4.93
C SER A 60 4.03 0.12 3.94
N GLN A 61 4.56 -0.31 2.78
CA GLN A 61 4.99 0.59 1.71
C GLN A 61 3.79 1.22 0.96
N PHE A 62 2.62 0.61 1.04
CA PHE A 62 1.40 1.03 0.35
C PHE A 62 0.39 1.67 1.30
N ALA A 63 0.15 1.05 2.46
CA ALA A 63 -0.78 1.50 3.49
C ALA A 63 -0.10 2.42 4.52
N THR A 64 0.45 3.55 4.04
CA THR A 64 1.27 4.47 4.87
C THR A 64 0.46 5.31 5.87
N ASP A 65 -0.85 5.24 5.81
CA ASP A 65 -1.81 5.95 6.66
C ASP A 65 -2.37 5.07 7.80
N ILE A 66 -1.96 3.80 7.89
CA ILE A 66 -2.28 2.90 9.00
C ILE A 66 -1.12 2.91 10.00
N PRO A 67 -1.36 3.10 11.32
CA PRO A 67 -0.32 3.00 12.34
C PRO A 67 0.39 1.64 12.31
N ALA A 68 1.71 1.63 12.47
CA ALA A 68 2.53 0.43 12.32
C ALA A 68 2.10 -0.73 13.23
N ASP A 69 1.73 -0.44 14.49
CA ASP A 69 1.29 -1.47 15.43
C ASP A 69 -0.07 -2.05 15.04
N THR A 70 -1.02 -1.20 14.62
CA THR A 70 -2.30 -1.63 14.08
C THR A 70 -2.13 -2.48 12.82
N LEU A 71 -1.22 -2.11 11.91
CA LEU A 71 -0.96 -2.90 10.71
C LEU A 71 -0.36 -4.27 11.05
N ARG A 72 0.53 -4.35 12.06
CA ARG A 72 1.07 -5.63 12.53
C ARG A 72 -0.03 -6.53 13.11
N GLU A 73 -0.92 -5.97 13.93
CA GLU A 73 -2.06 -6.71 14.49
C GLU A 73 -3.01 -7.24 13.42
N LEU A 74 -3.24 -6.50 12.33
CA LEU A 74 -4.07 -6.95 11.21
C LEU A 74 -3.44 -8.10 10.39
N ILE A 75 -2.13 -8.30 10.50
CA ILE A 75 -1.36 -9.29 9.72
C ILE A 75 -1.10 -10.59 10.51
N ASP A 76 -1.22 -10.56 11.85
CA ASP A 76 -0.92 -11.69 12.75
C ASP A 76 -1.97 -12.81 12.70
#